data_AF-A0A951LFU4-F1
#
_entry.id   AF-A0A951LFU4-F1
#
_cell.length_a   1.000
_cell.length_b   1.000
_cell.length_c   1.000
_cell.angle_alpha   90.00
_cell.angle_beta   90.00
_cell.angle_gamma   90.00
#
_symmetry.space_group_name_H-M   'P 1'
#
loop_
_entity.id
_entity.type
_entity.pdbx_description
1 polymer ?
#
loop_
_entity_poly.entity_id
_entity_poly.type
_entity_poly.pdbx_seq_one_letter_code
_entity_poly.pdbx_strand_id
1 'polypeptide(L)'
;MNPKYLTVEEVAQRAGEDGFPRNVRRAVIPHLIKKGLLHGKQEDQHQLVADDDALARLTAFGVEQFVYNQQGYSFMAVRAPIEEVARHLAAGPGVANYEASVQPLPMQEDVAFEMAGDVRQAFLVQMRASPEWSVVLQTIHWFQNCDAVMVTALALALSRHFQTVAAASWDDDFSGSSLLVCENGERKYELSDESDEVDESDEDDENELHSWVRFYAFFYEQGIALPASFIGTASGRATLYVADPAAVLRADHIALRVPRPLESTGPHVFEKLGMMAQALAEGADDEADFLSKMRAGVWHQAQALLASGQF
;
A
#
# COMPACT_ATOMS: atom_id res chain seq x y z
N MET A 1 21.06 -20.47 25.90
CA MET A 1 21.16 -21.21 24.62
C MET A 1 21.78 -20.26 23.62
N ASN A 2 22.68 -20.72 22.75
CA ASN A 2 23.15 -19.88 21.66
C ASN A 2 21.99 -19.64 20.68
N PRO A 3 21.77 -18.41 20.18
CA PRO A 3 20.75 -18.16 19.19
C PRO A 3 21.05 -19.00 17.94
N LYS A 4 20.03 -19.65 17.39
CA LYS A 4 20.13 -20.26 16.08
C LYS A 4 20.15 -19.13 15.05
N TYR A 5 21.09 -19.18 14.11
CA TYR A 5 21.17 -18.22 13.01
C TYR A 5 20.82 -18.92 11.70
N LEU A 6 20.20 -18.17 10.80
CA LEU A 6 19.85 -18.60 9.44
C LEU A 6 20.44 -17.61 8.46
N THR A 7 20.74 -18.07 7.25
CA THR A 7 21.04 -17.17 6.14
C THR A 7 19.79 -16.37 5.75
N VAL A 8 19.98 -15.16 5.22
CA VAL A 8 18.87 -14.37 4.65
C VAL A 8 18.10 -15.18 3.60
N GLU A 9 18.81 -15.98 2.81
CA GLU A 9 18.24 -16.82 1.76
C GLU A 9 17.30 -17.91 2.32
N GLU A 10 17.69 -18.59 3.40
CA GLU A 10 16.85 -19.58 4.08
C GLU A 10 15.58 -18.94 4.66
N VAL A 11 15.65 -17.70 5.15
CA VAL A 11 14.47 -16.98 5.65
C VAL A 11 13.57 -16.54 4.51
N ALA A 12 14.14 -16.00 3.43
CA ALA A 12 13.39 -15.56 2.27
C ALA A 12 12.60 -16.72 1.61
N GLN A 13 13.17 -17.93 1.58
CA GLN A 13 12.50 -19.14 1.08
C GLN A 13 11.25 -19.52 1.89
N ARG A 14 11.10 -19.07 3.14
CA ARG A 14 9.88 -19.29 3.93
C ARG A 14 8.67 -18.49 3.40
N ALA A 15 8.87 -17.55 2.47
CA ALA A 15 7.80 -16.76 1.87
C ALA A 15 6.92 -17.52 0.86
N GLY A 16 7.35 -18.71 0.42
CA GLY A 16 6.66 -19.52 -0.57
C GLY A 16 7.53 -19.82 -1.80
N GLU A 17 6.93 -20.51 -2.78
CA GLU A 17 7.59 -20.89 -4.04
C GLU A 17 7.71 -19.71 -5.02
N ASP A 18 6.93 -18.64 -4.81
CA ASP A 18 6.90 -17.47 -5.68
C ASP A 18 8.17 -16.62 -5.55
N GLY A 19 8.76 -16.29 -6.71
CA GLY A 19 10.00 -15.53 -6.76
C GLY A 19 9.87 -14.11 -6.20
N PHE A 20 8.70 -13.47 -6.32
CA PHE A 20 8.52 -12.07 -5.94
C PHE A 20 8.57 -11.85 -4.41
N PRO A 21 7.71 -12.49 -3.58
CA PRO A 21 7.81 -12.35 -2.11
C PRO A 21 9.19 -12.72 -1.55
N ARG A 22 9.82 -13.76 -2.11
CA ARG A 22 11.17 -14.17 -1.74
C ARG A 22 12.20 -13.08 -2.04
N ASN A 23 12.15 -12.47 -3.22
CA ASN A 23 13.06 -11.39 -3.62
C ASN A 23 12.91 -10.17 -2.72
N VAL A 24 11.68 -9.78 -2.40
CA VAL A 24 11.39 -8.68 -1.47
C VAL A 24 12.03 -8.95 -0.11
N ARG A 25 11.79 -10.12 0.49
CA ARG A 25 12.36 -10.44 1.81
C ARG A 25 13.88 -10.49 1.78
N ARG A 26 14.47 -11.03 0.72
CA ARG A 26 15.93 -11.08 0.57
C ARG A 26 16.56 -9.69 0.57
N ALA A 27 15.90 -8.70 -0.02
CA ALA A 27 16.39 -7.32 -0.04
C ALA A 27 16.08 -6.55 1.26
N VAL A 28 14.91 -6.77 1.86
CA VAL A 28 14.46 -6.02 3.05
C VAL A 28 15.15 -6.51 4.34
N ILE A 29 15.42 -7.81 4.51
CA ILE A 29 16.01 -8.34 5.76
C ILE A 29 17.37 -7.69 6.11
N PRO A 30 18.35 -7.58 5.19
CA PRO A 30 19.60 -6.87 5.47
C PRO A 30 19.39 -5.43 5.95
N HIS A 31 18.43 -4.73 5.36
CA HIS A 31 18.06 -3.37 5.76
C HIS A 31 17.47 -3.33 7.18
N LEU A 32 16.58 -4.26 7.52
CA LEU A 32 16.02 -4.36 8.88
C LEU A 32 17.10 -4.69 9.93
N ILE A 33 18.11 -5.49 9.58
CA ILE A 33 19.28 -5.74 10.45
C ILE A 33 20.07 -4.45 10.66
N LYS A 34 20.35 -3.72 9.57
CA LYS A 34 21.08 -2.44 9.62
C LYS A 34 20.36 -1.38 10.45
N LYS A 35 19.02 -1.36 10.42
CA LYS A 35 18.17 -0.50 11.26
C LYS A 35 18.09 -0.95 12.73
N GLY A 36 18.67 -2.09 13.08
CA GLY A 36 18.61 -2.66 14.43
C GLY A 36 17.25 -3.25 14.81
N LEU A 37 16.37 -3.47 13.82
CA LEU A 37 15.05 -4.10 14.02
C LEU A 37 15.16 -5.64 14.06
N LEU A 38 16.20 -6.19 13.44
CA LEU A 38 16.57 -7.60 13.50
C LEU A 38 17.98 -7.77 14.03
N HIS A 39 18.22 -8.85 14.75
CA HIS A 39 19.58 -9.25 15.12
C HIS A 39 20.21 -10.04 13.98
N GLY A 40 21.30 -9.51 13.42
CA GLY A 40 22.06 -10.19 12.39
C GLY A 40 23.56 -10.13 12.65
N LYS A 41 24.30 -10.97 11.92
CA LYS A 41 25.76 -10.94 11.87
C LYS A 41 26.23 -11.29 10.47
N GLN A 42 27.42 -10.81 10.13
CA GLN A 42 28.14 -11.29 8.96
C GLN A 42 28.97 -12.52 9.34
N GLU A 43 28.87 -13.60 8.59
CA GLU A 43 29.73 -14.78 8.73
C GLU A 43 30.17 -15.22 7.33
N ASP A 44 31.48 -15.21 7.10
CA ASP A 44 32.09 -15.34 5.78
C ASP A 44 31.44 -14.38 4.74
N GLN A 45 30.92 -14.92 3.64
CA GLN A 45 30.23 -14.17 2.59
C GLN A 45 28.71 -14.11 2.78
N HIS A 46 28.19 -14.55 3.92
CA HIS A 46 26.76 -14.64 4.18
C HIS A 46 26.32 -13.67 5.28
N GLN A 47 25.24 -12.94 5.00
CA GLN A 47 24.50 -12.25 6.03
C GLN A 47 23.58 -13.25 6.72
N LEU A 48 23.71 -13.34 8.04
CA LEU A 48 22.90 -14.20 8.90
C LEU A 48 21.96 -13.37 9.76
N VAL A 49 20.81 -13.94 10.09
CA VAL A 49 19.78 -13.38 10.97
C VAL A 49 19.44 -14.37 12.08
N ALA A 50 19.18 -13.88 13.28
CA ALA A 50 18.76 -14.73 14.40
C ALA A 50 17.34 -15.28 14.16
N ASP A 51 17.15 -16.59 14.36
CA ASP A 51 15.85 -17.27 14.34
C ASP A 51 15.15 -17.04 15.69
N ASP A 52 14.67 -15.81 15.90
CA ASP A 52 14.06 -15.35 17.15
C ASP A 52 12.64 -14.76 16.97
N ASP A 53 12.03 -14.32 18.07
CA ASP A 53 10.67 -13.74 18.07
C ASP A 53 10.58 -12.45 17.23
N ALA A 54 11.69 -11.71 17.08
CA ALA A 54 11.71 -10.51 16.24
C ALA A 54 11.65 -10.88 14.76
N LEU A 55 12.40 -11.89 14.33
CA LEU A 55 12.29 -12.45 12.98
C LEU A 55 10.89 -13.00 12.71
N ALA A 56 10.35 -13.81 13.63
CA ALA A 56 9.01 -14.39 13.49
C ALA A 56 7.92 -13.31 13.37
N ARG A 57 8.02 -12.23 14.15
CA ARG A 57 7.09 -11.11 14.08
C ARG A 57 7.24 -10.31 12.78
N LEU A 58 8.46 -9.89 12.43
CA LEU A 58 8.67 -9.02 11.26
C LEU A 58 8.36 -9.73 9.94
N THR A 59 8.59 -11.04 9.85
CA THR A 59 8.24 -11.82 8.65
C THR A 59 6.75 -12.13 8.50
N ALA A 60 5.95 -11.82 9.52
CA ALA A 60 4.48 -11.83 9.45
C ALA A 60 3.91 -10.50 8.91
N PHE A 61 4.75 -9.47 8.77
CA PHE A 61 4.39 -8.19 8.16
C PHE A 61 4.78 -8.14 6.68
N GLY A 62 4.39 -7.06 6.03
CA GLY A 62 4.59 -6.86 4.60
C GLY A 62 3.27 -6.84 3.84
N VAL A 63 3.36 -6.36 2.61
CA VAL A 63 2.23 -6.25 1.68
C VAL A 63 2.50 -7.03 0.39
N GLU A 64 3.61 -7.77 0.30
CA GLU A 64 4.00 -8.44 -0.94
C GLU A 64 2.94 -9.43 -1.42
N GLN A 65 2.24 -10.13 -0.51
CA GLN A 65 1.16 -11.06 -0.86
C GLN A 65 -0.09 -10.34 -1.37
N PHE A 66 -0.33 -9.11 -0.92
CA PHE A 66 -1.44 -8.29 -1.37
C PHE A 66 -1.17 -7.73 -2.78
N VAL A 67 0.05 -7.23 -3.01
CA VAL A 67 0.49 -6.62 -4.27
C VAL A 67 0.69 -7.67 -5.37
N TYR A 68 1.16 -8.86 -5.01
CA TYR A 68 1.44 -9.93 -5.96
C TYR A 68 0.18 -10.32 -6.76
N ASN A 69 0.31 -10.35 -8.09
CA ASN A 69 -0.73 -10.73 -9.06
C ASN A 69 -1.97 -9.82 -9.13
N GLN A 70 -1.89 -8.58 -8.65
CA GLN A 70 -2.94 -7.60 -8.88
C GLN A 70 -2.77 -6.89 -10.21
N GLN A 71 -3.89 -6.61 -10.89
CA GLN A 71 -3.94 -5.72 -12.07
C GLN A 71 -4.27 -4.27 -11.64
N GLY A 72 -3.48 -3.79 -10.68
CA GLY A 72 -3.68 -2.52 -9.99
C GLY A 72 -4.38 -2.67 -8.64
N TYR A 73 -3.97 -1.81 -7.71
CA TYR A 73 -4.50 -1.80 -6.35
C TYR A 73 -4.54 -0.39 -5.75
N SER A 74 -5.32 -0.22 -4.68
CA SER A 74 -5.19 0.95 -3.82
C SER A 74 -5.64 0.63 -2.39
N PHE A 75 -4.84 1.07 -1.41
CA PHE A 75 -5.18 1.00 0.00
C PHE A 75 -4.63 2.18 0.79
N MET A 76 -5.17 2.38 1.98
CA MET A 76 -4.64 3.34 2.96
C MET A 76 -4.57 2.68 4.33
N ALA A 77 -3.45 2.82 5.02
CA ALA A 77 -3.27 2.40 6.40
C ALA A 77 -3.15 3.63 7.31
N VAL A 78 -3.84 3.64 8.45
CA VAL A 78 -3.71 4.68 9.48
C VAL A 78 -3.49 4.05 10.85
N ARG A 79 -2.55 4.60 11.62
CA ARG A 79 -2.27 4.12 12.99
C ARG A 79 -3.30 4.71 13.95
N ALA A 80 -4.47 4.08 14.00
CA ALA A 80 -5.59 4.44 14.87
C ALA A 80 -6.48 3.22 15.13
N PRO A 81 -7.19 3.15 16.29
CA PRO A 81 -8.11 2.06 16.57
C PRO A 81 -9.25 1.97 15.54
N ILE A 82 -9.54 0.77 15.07
CA ILE A 82 -10.55 0.55 14.03
C ILE A 82 -11.94 1.04 14.44
N GLU A 83 -12.30 1.00 15.73
CA GLU A 83 -13.56 1.53 16.23
C GLU A 83 -13.70 3.04 16.04
N GLU A 84 -12.60 3.78 16.13
CA GLU A 84 -12.60 5.23 15.96
C GLU A 84 -12.61 5.59 14.47
N VAL A 85 -11.82 4.89 13.66
CA VAL A 85 -11.82 5.03 12.20
C VAL A 85 -13.20 4.69 11.63
N ALA A 86 -13.79 3.57 12.04
CA ALA A 86 -15.14 3.15 11.70
C ALA A 86 -16.18 4.24 11.97
N ARG A 87 -16.15 4.81 13.19
CA ARG A 87 -17.08 5.86 13.60
C ARG A 87 -16.92 7.13 12.77
N HIS A 88 -15.67 7.50 12.48
CA HIS A 88 -15.36 8.66 11.66
C HIS A 88 -15.87 8.47 10.21
N LEU A 89 -15.56 7.33 9.60
CA LEU A 89 -15.96 7.01 8.23
C LEU A 89 -17.49 6.89 8.10
N ALA A 90 -18.16 6.20 9.02
CA ALA A 90 -19.62 6.03 8.98
C ALA A 90 -20.40 7.36 9.05
N ALA A 91 -19.81 8.41 9.62
CA ALA A 91 -20.39 9.75 9.69
C ALA A 91 -19.93 10.69 8.56
N GLY A 92 -18.99 10.25 7.72
CA GLY A 92 -18.35 11.06 6.70
C GLY A 92 -19.26 11.33 5.48
N PRO A 93 -19.25 12.56 4.92
CA PRO A 93 -20.06 12.90 3.75
C PRO A 93 -19.68 12.09 2.48
N GLY A 94 -18.42 11.65 2.40
CA GLY A 94 -17.93 10.78 1.32
C GLY A 94 -18.44 9.34 1.38
N VAL A 95 -19.11 8.90 2.44
CA VAL A 95 -19.59 7.52 2.60
C VAL A 95 -21.07 7.42 2.21
N ALA A 96 -21.37 6.60 1.20
CA ALA A 96 -22.73 6.34 0.74
C ALA A 96 -23.44 5.28 1.59
N ASN A 97 -22.71 4.25 1.99
CA ASN A 97 -23.19 3.16 2.84
C ASN A 97 -22.05 2.61 3.69
N TYR A 98 -22.37 2.13 4.88
CA TYR A 98 -21.42 1.52 5.80
C TYR A 98 -22.06 0.33 6.51
N GLU A 99 -21.39 -0.81 6.52
CA GLU A 99 -21.83 -2.04 7.18
C GLU A 99 -20.70 -2.58 8.07
N ALA A 100 -20.92 -2.62 9.38
CA ALA A 100 -19.92 -3.06 10.33
C ALA A 100 -19.86 -4.60 10.44
N SER A 101 -18.67 -5.12 10.76
CA SER A 101 -18.46 -6.53 11.14
C SER A 101 -18.91 -7.52 10.07
N VAL A 102 -18.54 -7.25 8.82
CA VAL A 102 -18.72 -8.19 7.70
C VAL A 102 -17.70 -9.32 7.81
N GLN A 103 -18.09 -10.52 7.40
CA GLN A 103 -17.22 -11.69 7.46
C GLN A 103 -16.40 -11.82 6.17
N PRO A 104 -15.05 -11.78 6.22
CA PRO A 104 -14.21 -12.12 5.07
C PRO A 104 -14.40 -13.59 4.70
N LEU A 105 -14.36 -13.89 3.41
CA LEU A 105 -14.42 -15.26 2.89
C LEU A 105 -13.05 -15.75 2.44
N PRO A 106 -12.79 -17.07 2.44
CA PRO A 106 -11.58 -17.64 1.84
C PRO A 106 -11.49 -17.28 0.35
N MET A 107 -10.28 -17.01 -0.15
CA MET A 107 -10.03 -16.79 -1.58
C MET A 107 -10.66 -17.86 -2.48
N GLN A 108 -11.16 -17.41 -3.64
CA GLN A 108 -11.73 -18.24 -4.69
C GLN A 108 -11.09 -17.86 -6.03
N GLU A 109 -10.94 -18.83 -6.92
CA GLU A 109 -10.28 -18.64 -8.22
C GLU A 109 -11.15 -17.85 -9.21
N ASP A 110 -12.47 -18.07 -9.20
CA ASP A 110 -13.44 -17.45 -10.11
C ASP A 110 -14.50 -16.68 -9.34
N VAL A 111 -14.33 -15.37 -9.21
CA VAL A 111 -15.33 -14.51 -8.57
C VAL A 111 -15.85 -13.45 -9.52
N ALA A 112 -17.19 -13.36 -9.56
CA ALA A 112 -17.87 -12.31 -10.30
C ALA A 112 -17.54 -10.94 -9.70
N PHE A 113 -17.38 -9.93 -10.55
CA PHE A 113 -17.12 -8.56 -10.15
C PHE A 113 -18.12 -7.62 -10.81
N GLU A 114 -18.70 -6.71 -10.03
CA GLU A 114 -19.63 -5.69 -10.54
C GLU A 114 -19.13 -4.30 -10.15
N MET A 115 -18.82 -3.48 -11.15
CA MET A 115 -18.51 -2.07 -10.93
C MET A 115 -19.80 -1.26 -10.83
N ALA A 116 -20.03 -0.66 -9.66
CA ALA A 116 -20.92 0.49 -9.56
C ALA A 116 -20.15 1.74 -10.01
N GLY A 117 -20.68 2.49 -10.97
CA GLY A 117 -20.00 3.67 -11.52
C GLY A 117 -19.94 4.88 -10.58
N ASP A 118 -20.80 4.93 -9.56
CA ASP A 118 -20.98 6.06 -8.66
C ASP A 118 -20.39 5.85 -7.25
N VAL A 119 -19.99 4.61 -6.93
CA VAL A 119 -19.36 4.26 -5.65
C VAL A 119 -18.20 3.28 -5.82
N ARG A 120 -17.22 3.37 -4.92
CA ARG A 120 -16.19 2.36 -4.71
C ARG A 120 -16.57 1.47 -3.54
N GLN A 121 -16.55 0.17 -3.79
CA GLN A 121 -16.70 -0.83 -2.74
C GLN A 121 -15.34 -1.00 -2.07
N ALA A 122 -15.24 -0.64 -0.80
CA ALA A 122 -14.03 -0.71 -0.01
C ALA A 122 -14.27 -1.47 1.29
N PHE A 123 -13.20 -1.93 1.92
CA PHE A 123 -13.25 -2.61 3.22
C PHE A 123 -12.26 -1.99 4.18
N LEU A 124 -12.76 -1.57 5.34
CA LEU A 124 -11.94 -1.22 6.49
C LEU A 124 -11.60 -2.52 7.24
N VAL A 125 -10.32 -2.86 7.32
CA VAL A 125 -9.83 -4.09 7.92
C VAL A 125 -8.84 -3.80 9.04
N GLN A 126 -8.83 -4.68 10.04
CA GLN A 126 -7.81 -4.75 11.07
C GLN A 126 -7.26 -6.18 11.08
N MET A 127 -5.95 -6.32 10.97
CA MET A 127 -5.29 -7.62 11.03
C MET A 127 -4.93 -7.98 12.47
N ARG A 128 -4.93 -9.27 12.80
CA ARG A 128 -4.50 -9.76 14.13
C ARG A 128 -3.04 -9.49 14.41
N ALA A 129 -2.19 -9.57 13.38
CA ALA A 129 -0.75 -9.34 13.51
C ALA A 129 -0.42 -7.85 13.74
N SER A 130 -1.26 -6.94 13.25
CA SER A 130 -1.03 -5.49 13.27
C SER A 130 -2.24 -4.72 13.82
N PRO A 131 -2.66 -4.96 15.08
CA PRO A 131 -3.91 -4.42 15.63
C PRO A 131 -3.89 -2.89 15.83
N GLU A 132 -2.71 -2.27 15.83
CA GLU A 132 -2.54 -0.82 15.89
C GLU A 132 -2.87 -0.10 14.58
N TRP A 133 -3.02 -0.84 13.48
CA TRP A 133 -3.30 -0.32 12.15
C TRP A 133 -4.72 -0.63 11.71
N SER A 134 -5.38 0.38 11.18
CA SER A 134 -6.63 0.28 10.45
C SER A 134 -6.35 0.51 8.97
N VAL A 135 -6.76 -0.43 8.11
CA VAL A 135 -6.47 -0.35 6.67
C VAL A 135 -7.76 -0.31 5.87
N VAL A 136 -7.90 0.68 4.98
CA VAL A 136 -8.97 0.73 3.97
C VAL A 136 -8.44 0.14 2.68
N LEU A 137 -8.93 -1.03 2.30
CA LEU A 137 -8.71 -1.67 1.00
C LEU A 137 -9.78 -1.17 0.03
N GLN A 138 -9.39 -0.47 -1.05
CA GLN A 138 -10.34 0.16 -1.97
C GLN A 138 -10.38 -0.51 -3.35
N THR A 139 -9.23 -0.67 -3.99
CA THR A 139 -9.16 -1.26 -5.33
C THR A 139 -8.26 -2.48 -5.31
N ILE A 140 -8.75 -3.54 -5.92
CA ILE A 140 -7.98 -4.75 -6.19
C ILE A 140 -8.50 -5.23 -7.55
N HIS A 141 -7.71 -5.09 -8.62
CA HIS A 141 -7.91 -5.60 -10.00
C HIS A 141 -8.28 -4.60 -11.13
N TRP A 142 -8.88 -3.42 -10.87
CA TRP A 142 -9.20 -2.43 -11.92
C TRP A 142 -9.04 -0.98 -11.43
N PHE A 143 -7.82 -0.47 -11.51
CA PHE A 143 -7.47 0.87 -11.05
C PHE A 143 -8.09 1.99 -11.91
N GLN A 144 -8.62 3.02 -11.25
CA GLN A 144 -8.94 4.31 -11.88
C GLN A 144 -8.16 5.42 -11.17
N ASN A 145 -7.77 6.47 -11.88
CA ASN A 145 -6.99 7.58 -11.30
C ASN A 145 -7.61 8.20 -10.04
N CYS A 146 -8.94 8.24 -9.97
CA CYS A 146 -9.63 8.73 -8.78
C CYS A 146 -9.32 7.89 -7.53
N ASP A 147 -8.89 6.64 -7.69
CA ASP A 147 -8.59 5.74 -6.59
C ASP A 147 -7.37 6.23 -5.81
N ALA A 148 -6.27 6.57 -6.49
CA ALA A 148 -5.11 7.20 -5.88
C ALA A 148 -5.47 8.49 -5.14
N VAL A 149 -6.32 9.33 -5.74
CA VAL A 149 -6.79 10.57 -5.12
C VAL A 149 -7.60 10.28 -3.85
N MET A 150 -8.53 9.32 -3.90
CA MET A 150 -9.38 8.94 -2.77
C MET A 150 -8.57 8.36 -1.62
N VAL A 151 -7.66 7.40 -1.87
CA VAL A 151 -6.83 6.83 -0.80
C VAL A 151 -5.85 7.85 -0.21
N THR A 152 -5.33 8.77 -1.03
CA THR A 152 -4.48 9.88 -0.58
C THR A 152 -5.28 10.88 0.28
N ALA A 153 -6.49 11.25 -0.15
CA ALA A 153 -7.37 12.13 0.60
C ALA A 153 -7.78 11.49 1.94
N LEU A 154 -8.09 10.20 1.95
CA LEU A 154 -8.34 9.43 3.18
C LEU A 154 -7.14 9.45 4.12
N ALA A 155 -5.93 9.17 3.62
CA ALA A 155 -4.72 9.18 4.45
C ALA A 155 -4.49 10.56 5.07
N LEU A 156 -4.61 11.62 4.27
CA LEU A 156 -4.44 13.00 4.71
C LEU A 156 -5.48 13.39 5.77
N ALA A 157 -6.76 13.07 5.52
CA ALA A 157 -7.86 13.38 6.44
C ALA A 157 -7.72 12.64 7.77
N LEU A 158 -7.47 11.32 7.74
CA LEU A 158 -7.38 10.52 8.95
C LEU A 158 -6.09 10.79 9.73
N SER A 159 -4.95 11.01 9.05
CA SER A 159 -3.71 11.46 9.67
C SER A 159 -3.91 12.78 10.42
N ARG A 160 -4.64 13.73 9.82
CA ARG A 160 -5.00 15.00 10.46
C ARG A 160 -5.96 14.81 11.62
N HIS A 161 -7.01 14.00 11.45
CA HIS A 161 -8.04 13.83 12.47
C HIS A 161 -7.49 13.15 13.73
N PHE A 162 -6.71 12.09 13.55
CA PHE A 162 -6.16 11.29 14.64
C PHE A 162 -4.78 11.76 15.12
N GLN A 163 -4.18 12.78 14.47
CA GLN A 163 -2.84 13.27 14.78
C GLN A 163 -1.82 12.11 14.82
N THR A 164 -1.77 11.37 13.71
CA THR A 164 -1.02 10.11 13.61
C THR A 164 -0.44 9.92 12.20
N VAL A 165 0.32 8.83 12.02
CA VAL A 165 0.84 8.42 10.72
C VAL A 165 -0.25 7.72 9.91
N ALA A 166 -0.35 8.08 8.64
CA ALA A 166 -1.11 7.34 7.64
C ALA A 166 -0.26 7.15 6.37
N ALA A 167 -0.50 6.06 5.66
CA ALA A 167 0.16 5.70 4.42
C ALA A 167 -0.91 5.39 3.37
N ALA A 168 -0.86 6.04 2.22
CA ALA A 168 -1.65 5.68 1.05
C ALA A 168 -0.74 5.01 0.04
N SER A 169 -1.17 3.87 -0.51
CA SER A 169 -0.43 3.16 -1.53
C SER A 169 -1.34 2.71 -2.65
N TRP A 170 -0.83 2.81 -3.87
CA TRP A 170 -1.60 2.51 -5.07
C TRP A 170 -0.67 2.13 -6.21
N ASP A 171 -1.21 1.36 -7.15
CA ASP A 171 -0.55 0.91 -8.37
C ASP A 171 -1.60 0.81 -9.47
N ASP A 172 -1.28 1.29 -10.66
CA ASP A 172 -2.13 1.29 -11.84
C ASP A 172 -1.67 0.33 -12.95
N ASP A 173 -0.78 -0.62 -12.63
CA ASP A 173 -0.05 -1.54 -13.53
C ASP A 173 0.90 -0.89 -14.53
N PHE A 174 0.79 0.43 -14.74
CA PHE A 174 1.59 1.14 -15.74
C PHE A 174 2.72 1.95 -15.11
N SER A 175 2.51 2.49 -13.91
CA SER A 175 3.39 3.47 -13.24
C SER A 175 4.16 2.91 -12.05
N GLY A 176 3.96 1.63 -11.74
CA GLY A 176 4.51 0.98 -10.56
C GLY A 176 3.81 1.38 -9.26
N SER A 177 4.26 0.79 -8.17
CA SER A 177 3.73 1.01 -6.85
C SER A 177 4.20 2.34 -6.27
N SER A 178 3.23 3.17 -5.89
CA SER A 178 3.45 4.43 -5.18
C SER A 178 3.06 4.31 -3.70
N LEU A 179 3.78 5.02 -2.85
CA LEU A 179 3.51 5.14 -1.41
C LEU A 179 3.68 6.60 -0.97
N LEU A 180 2.60 7.20 -0.48
CA LEU A 180 2.62 8.51 0.15
C LEU A 180 2.38 8.38 1.65
N VAL A 181 3.26 8.99 2.44
CA VAL A 181 3.17 8.97 3.91
C VAL A 181 2.79 10.35 4.42
N CYS A 182 1.70 10.41 5.18
CA CYS A 182 1.24 11.57 5.92
C CYS A 182 1.52 11.40 7.42
N GLU A 183 1.84 12.50 8.10
CA GLU A 183 1.91 12.57 9.56
C GLU A 183 1.26 13.86 10.04
N ASN A 184 0.33 13.75 10.99
CA ASN A 184 -0.44 14.88 11.54
C ASN A 184 -1.15 15.75 10.48
N GLY A 185 -1.50 15.17 9.33
CA GLY A 185 -2.15 15.89 8.24
C GLY A 185 -1.20 16.66 7.32
N GLU A 186 0.10 16.36 7.37
CA GLU A 186 1.15 16.91 6.49
C GLU A 186 1.82 15.79 5.69
N ARG A 187 2.23 16.08 4.45
CA ARG A 187 3.00 15.15 3.61
C ARG A 187 4.41 15.04 4.18
N LYS A 188 4.81 13.83 4.59
CA LYS A 188 6.14 13.57 5.17
C LYS A 188 7.15 13.19 4.10
N TYR A 189 6.83 12.17 3.31
CA TYR A 189 7.63 11.73 2.17
C TYR A 189 6.78 10.88 1.23
N GLU A 190 7.35 10.62 0.05
CA GLU A 190 6.78 9.80 -1.01
C GLU A 190 7.85 8.82 -1.49
N LEU A 191 7.46 7.58 -1.76
CA LEU A 191 8.31 6.53 -2.29
C LEU A 191 7.62 5.94 -3.52
N SER A 192 8.43 5.52 -4.50
CA SER A 192 8.01 4.73 -5.65
C SER A 192 8.90 3.50 -5.71
N ASP A 193 8.41 2.40 -6.27
CA ASP A 193 9.27 1.28 -6.64
C ASP A 193 10.02 1.48 -7.97
N GLU A 194 9.49 2.31 -8.87
CA GLU A 194 10.08 2.64 -10.17
C GLU A 194 11.01 3.89 -10.18
N SER A 195 11.21 4.59 -9.07
CA SER A 195 12.08 5.79 -9.08
C SER A 195 13.54 5.37 -8.91
N ASP A 196 14.30 5.34 -10.00
CA ASP A 196 15.72 4.99 -10.04
C ASP A 196 16.69 6.15 -9.67
N GLU A 197 16.20 7.21 -9.02
CA GLU A 197 17.10 8.24 -8.48
C GLU A 197 17.90 7.69 -7.28
N VAL A 198 18.97 6.99 -7.62
CA VAL A 198 20.23 6.93 -6.87
C VAL A 198 20.79 8.34 -6.97
N ASP A 199 20.96 9.04 -5.85
CA ASP A 199 21.54 10.38 -5.88
C ASP A 199 23.04 10.18 -6.18
N GLU A 200 23.42 10.25 -7.46
CA GLU A 200 24.81 10.03 -7.93
C GLU A 200 25.81 11.06 -7.34
N SER A 201 25.38 11.94 -6.43
CA SER A 201 26.23 12.93 -5.79
C SER A 201 27.03 12.42 -4.58
N ASP A 202 26.77 11.21 -4.07
CA ASP A 202 27.54 10.59 -2.98
C ASP A 202 28.09 9.20 -3.39
N GLU A 203 29.07 9.20 -4.31
CA GLU A 203 29.83 8.00 -4.77
C GLU A 203 30.58 7.22 -3.66
N ASP A 204 30.46 7.62 -2.38
CA ASP A 204 31.14 6.99 -1.24
C ASP A 204 30.19 6.28 -0.25
N ASP A 205 28.86 6.30 -0.45
CA ASP A 205 27.93 5.63 0.45
C ASP A 205 27.48 4.28 -0.14
N GLU A 206 28.00 3.17 0.40
CA GLU A 206 27.50 1.78 0.23
C GLU A 206 26.06 1.59 0.80
N ASN A 207 25.26 2.66 0.84
CA ASN A 207 24.07 2.86 1.64
C ASN A 207 22.81 3.26 0.87
N GLU A 208 22.89 3.45 -0.45
CA GLU A 208 21.70 3.77 -1.25
C GLU A 208 20.84 2.53 -1.48
N LEU A 209 19.87 2.36 -0.59
CA LEU A 209 18.86 1.33 -0.72
C LEU A 209 17.95 1.69 -1.89
N HIS A 210 17.89 0.84 -2.93
CA HIS A 210 16.98 1.02 -4.07
C HIS A 210 15.56 1.40 -3.61
N SER A 211 14.92 2.28 -4.36
CA SER A 211 13.61 2.87 -4.04
C SER A 211 12.52 1.84 -3.76
N TRP A 212 12.45 0.76 -4.55
CA TRP A 212 11.55 -0.37 -4.32
C TRP A 212 11.81 -1.08 -2.98
N VAL A 213 13.06 -1.21 -2.55
CA VAL A 213 13.37 -1.81 -1.24
C VAL A 213 12.89 -0.88 -0.13
N ARG A 214 13.04 0.44 -0.28
CA ARG A 214 12.51 1.43 0.68
C ARG A 214 10.99 1.36 0.75
N PHE A 215 10.32 1.20 -0.40
CA PHE A 215 8.87 1.00 -0.47
C PHE A 215 8.43 -0.20 0.37
N TYR A 216 9.00 -1.39 0.14
CA TYR A 216 8.60 -2.57 0.91
C TYR A 216 9.06 -2.49 2.37
N ALA A 217 10.28 -2.03 2.63
CA ALA A 217 10.83 -1.90 3.98
C ALA A 217 9.94 -1.07 4.89
N PHE A 218 9.29 -0.02 4.37
CA PHE A 218 8.33 0.78 5.13
C PHE A 218 7.28 -0.08 5.83
N PHE A 219 6.65 -1.04 5.14
CA PHE A 219 5.59 -1.85 5.73
C PHE A 219 6.12 -2.78 6.83
N TYR A 220 7.32 -3.34 6.65
CA TYR A 220 7.98 -4.14 7.67
C TYR A 220 8.38 -3.31 8.89
N GLU A 221 8.96 -2.12 8.67
CA GLU A 221 9.36 -1.19 9.74
C GLU A 221 8.14 -0.69 10.54
N GLN A 222 7.03 -0.44 9.86
CA GLN A 222 5.81 0.06 10.48
C GLN A 222 4.92 -1.04 11.09
N GLY A 223 5.23 -2.31 10.84
CA GLY A 223 4.42 -3.43 11.33
C GLY A 223 3.07 -3.55 10.63
N ILE A 224 2.99 -3.19 9.35
CA ILE A 224 1.77 -3.29 8.55
C ILE A 224 1.77 -4.63 7.82
N ALA A 225 0.68 -5.39 7.94
CA ALA A 225 0.48 -6.65 7.23
C ALA A 225 -0.77 -6.56 6.35
N LEU A 226 -0.66 -7.03 5.10
CA LEU A 226 -1.80 -7.30 4.24
C LEU A 226 -1.67 -8.66 3.57
N PRO A 227 -2.66 -9.57 3.75
CA PRO A 227 -2.65 -10.85 3.07
C PRO A 227 -3.07 -10.67 1.61
N ALA A 228 -2.82 -11.70 0.80
CA ALA A 228 -3.48 -11.83 -0.50
C ALA A 228 -4.99 -11.71 -0.30
N SER A 229 -5.60 -10.78 -1.03
CA SER A 229 -7.03 -10.49 -0.94
C SER A 229 -7.54 -9.91 -2.25
N PHE A 230 -8.86 -9.96 -2.45
CA PHE A 230 -9.55 -9.29 -3.53
C PHE A 230 -10.99 -8.93 -3.12
N ILE A 231 -11.58 -7.97 -3.81
CA ILE A 231 -12.97 -7.56 -3.62
C ILE A 231 -13.78 -8.10 -4.80
N GLY A 232 -14.73 -8.99 -4.50
CA GLY A 232 -15.63 -9.57 -5.49
C GLY A 232 -17.10 -9.35 -5.12
N THR A 233 -17.98 -9.97 -5.89
CA THR A 233 -19.43 -9.95 -5.68
C THR A 233 -19.94 -11.35 -5.38
N ALA A 234 -20.56 -11.55 -4.21
CA ALA A 234 -21.28 -12.76 -3.87
C ALA A 234 -22.76 -12.43 -3.63
N SER A 235 -23.66 -13.12 -4.34
CA SER A 235 -25.12 -12.92 -4.20
C SER A 235 -25.56 -11.45 -4.33
N GLY A 236 -24.91 -10.69 -5.21
CA GLY A 236 -25.19 -9.25 -5.42
C GLY A 236 -24.66 -8.32 -4.34
N ARG A 237 -23.72 -8.78 -3.49
CA ARG A 237 -23.07 -7.97 -2.46
C ARG A 237 -21.56 -7.96 -2.63
N ALA A 238 -20.94 -6.80 -2.43
CA ALA A 238 -19.49 -6.69 -2.33
C ALA A 238 -18.99 -7.57 -1.18
N THR A 239 -17.95 -8.35 -1.44
CA THR A 239 -17.42 -9.35 -0.52
C THR A 239 -15.90 -9.30 -0.54
N LEU A 240 -15.30 -9.26 0.66
CA LEU A 240 -13.86 -9.34 0.84
C LEU A 240 -13.44 -10.81 0.87
N TYR A 241 -12.60 -11.19 -0.08
CA TYR A 241 -11.97 -12.50 -0.14
C TYR A 241 -10.51 -12.37 0.29
N VAL A 242 -10.05 -13.22 1.20
CA VAL A 242 -8.69 -13.17 1.78
C VAL A 242 -8.11 -14.59 1.85
N ALA A 243 -6.80 -14.73 1.65
CA ALA A 243 -6.14 -16.04 1.66
C ALA A 243 -6.27 -16.74 3.02
N ASP A 244 -6.19 -15.97 4.11
CA ASP A 244 -6.44 -16.45 5.48
C ASP A 244 -7.45 -15.55 6.20
N PRO A 245 -8.75 -15.90 6.21
CA PRO A 245 -9.76 -15.16 6.97
C PRO A 245 -9.50 -15.11 8.47
N ALA A 246 -8.77 -16.08 9.03
CA ALA A 246 -8.47 -16.10 10.46
C ALA A 246 -7.47 -15.01 10.86
N ALA A 247 -6.62 -14.55 9.92
CA ALA A 247 -5.70 -13.45 10.13
C ALA A 247 -6.41 -12.09 10.28
N VAL A 248 -7.63 -11.95 9.77
CA VAL A 248 -8.43 -10.73 9.88
C VAL A 248 -9.13 -10.71 11.25
N LEU A 249 -8.86 -9.67 12.04
CA LEU A 249 -9.50 -9.45 13.34
C LEU A 249 -10.91 -8.87 13.17
N ARG A 250 -11.06 -7.92 12.26
CA ARG A 250 -12.32 -7.24 11.93
C ARG A 250 -12.30 -6.75 10.49
N ALA A 251 -13.45 -6.79 9.84
CA ALA A 251 -13.69 -6.12 8.57
C ALA A 251 -15.04 -5.39 8.61
N ASP A 252 -15.09 -4.20 8.04
CA ASP A 252 -16.30 -3.42 7.81
C ASP A 252 -16.37 -3.08 6.31
N HIS A 253 -17.57 -3.13 5.73
CA HIS A 253 -17.80 -2.74 4.33
C HIS A 253 -18.13 -1.25 4.25
N ILE A 254 -17.58 -0.58 3.24
CA ILE A 254 -17.73 0.85 3.00
C ILE A 254 -18.00 1.07 1.52
N ALA A 255 -19.09 1.77 1.19
CA ALA A 255 -19.32 2.28 -0.15
C ALA A 255 -18.91 3.76 -0.20
N LEU A 256 -17.75 4.07 -0.77
CA LEU A 256 -17.23 5.42 -0.91
C LEU A 256 -17.81 6.07 -2.17
N ARG A 257 -18.28 7.31 -2.09
CA ARG A 257 -18.74 8.06 -3.27
C ARG A 257 -17.55 8.38 -4.16
N VAL A 258 -17.68 8.08 -5.45
CA VAL A 258 -16.69 8.56 -6.44
C VAL A 258 -16.90 10.08 -6.60
N PRO A 259 -15.86 10.91 -6.41
CA PRO A 259 -15.98 12.35 -6.61
C PRO A 259 -16.49 12.67 -8.03
N ARG A 260 -17.59 13.42 -8.15
CA ARG A 260 -18.08 13.94 -9.44
C ARG A 260 -17.04 14.90 -10.00
N PRO A 261 -16.85 14.93 -11.33
CA PRO A 261 -15.52 15.03 -11.92
C PRO A 261 -14.75 16.09 -11.16
N LEU A 262 -13.81 15.64 -10.33
CA LEU A 262 -12.62 16.44 -10.10
C LEU A 262 -12.22 16.86 -11.50
N GLU A 263 -12.12 18.16 -11.78
CA GLU A 263 -11.51 18.65 -13.00
C GLU A 263 -10.11 18.01 -13.00
N SER A 264 -10.03 16.83 -13.61
CA SER A 264 -8.85 15.99 -13.61
C SER A 264 -7.96 16.66 -14.61
N THR A 265 -7.29 17.72 -14.18
CA THR A 265 -6.15 18.28 -14.88
C THR A 265 -4.92 17.38 -14.71
N GLY A 266 -5.08 16.23 -14.04
CA GLY A 266 -4.08 15.18 -13.90
C GLY A 266 -4.27 14.10 -14.96
N PRO A 267 -3.18 13.48 -15.41
CA PRO A 267 -3.13 12.65 -16.62
C PRO A 267 -4.03 11.42 -16.52
N HIS A 268 -5.01 11.30 -17.42
CA HIS A 268 -5.82 10.10 -17.60
C HIS A 268 -4.96 8.89 -18.04
N VAL A 269 -5.36 7.65 -17.73
CA VAL A 269 -4.69 6.43 -18.21
C VAL A 269 -4.62 6.39 -19.75
N PHE A 270 -5.64 6.90 -20.45
CA PHE A 270 -5.62 7.10 -21.90
C PHE A 270 -4.70 8.24 -22.36
N GLU A 271 -4.36 9.17 -21.46
CA GLU A 271 -3.39 10.23 -21.69
C GLU A 271 -1.96 9.80 -21.35
N LYS A 272 -1.69 8.70 -20.64
CA LYS A 272 -0.29 8.23 -20.47
C LYS A 272 0.35 7.86 -21.81
N LEU A 273 -0.37 7.20 -22.72
CA LEU A 273 0.12 6.98 -24.10
C LEU A 273 0.22 8.29 -24.90
N GLY A 274 -0.74 9.21 -24.73
CA GLY A 274 -0.73 10.52 -25.40
C GLY A 274 0.36 11.45 -24.88
N MET A 275 0.69 11.37 -23.59
CA MET A 275 1.68 12.18 -22.89
C MET A 275 3.05 11.56 -22.88
N MET A 276 3.21 10.24 -22.93
CA MET A 276 4.50 9.63 -23.31
C MET A 276 4.81 10.03 -24.76
N ALA A 277 3.83 9.99 -25.67
CA ALA A 277 4.02 10.49 -27.03
C ALA A 277 4.31 12.01 -27.07
N GLN A 278 3.71 12.81 -26.19
CA GLN A 278 3.96 14.24 -26.09
C GLN A 278 5.29 14.57 -25.38
N ALA A 279 5.67 13.84 -24.33
CA ALA A 279 6.94 13.96 -23.61
C ALA A 279 8.11 13.56 -24.51
N LEU A 280 7.97 12.47 -25.27
CA LEU A 280 8.87 12.09 -26.36
C LEU A 280 8.93 13.16 -27.47
N ALA A 281 7.83 13.87 -27.74
CA ALA A 281 7.78 14.96 -28.72
C ALA A 281 8.35 16.30 -28.20
N GLU A 282 8.32 16.52 -26.87
CA GLU A 282 8.82 17.70 -26.18
C GLU A 282 10.26 17.53 -25.66
N GLY A 283 10.87 16.36 -25.88
CA GLY A 283 12.25 16.05 -25.48
C GLY A 283 12.43 15.72 -24.00
N ALA A 284 11.34 15.42 -23.31
CA ALA A 284 11.34 14.87 -21.96
C ALA A 284 11.39 13.33 -22.06
N ASP A 285 12.59 12.79 -22.20
CA ASP A 285 12.86 11.35 -22.20
C ASP A 285 12.88 10.74 -20.77
N ASP A 286 12.49 11.51 -19.75
CA ASP A 286 12.64 11.14 -18.35
C ASP A 286 11.32 10.69 -17.70
N GLU A 287 11.18 9.36 -17.58
CA GLU A 287 10.06 8.69 -16.91
C GLU A 287 9.92 9.13 -15.44
N ALA A 288 11.01 9.47 -14.75
CA ALA A 288 10.98 9.87 -13.35
C ALA A 288 10.27 11.22 -13.16
N ASP A 289 10.52 12.21 -14.03
CA ASP A 289 9.83 13.51 -14.01
C ASP A 289 8.33 13.36 -14.30
N PHE A 290 7.95 12.48 -15.22
CA PHE A 290 6.55 12.17 -15.50
C PHE A 290 5.84 11.57 -14.26
N LEU A 291 6.44 10.55 -13.65
CA LEU A 291 5.90 9.91 -12.45
C LEU A 291 5.79 10.90 -11.28
N SER A 292 6.79 11.77 -11.11
CA SER A 292 6.79 12.84 -10.10
C SER A 292 5.63 13.82 -10.28
N LYS A 293 5.40 14.31 -11.51
CA LYS A 293 4.27 15.20 -11.85
C LYS A 293 2.91 14.54 -11.61
N MET A 294 2.79 13.25 -11.95
CA MET A 294 1.56 12.49 -11.70
C MET A 294 1.23 12.46 -10.20
N ARG A 295 2.20 12.10 -9.35
CA ARG A 295 2.01 12.03 -7.90
C ARG A 295 1.73 13.40 -7.28
N ALA A 296 2.39 14.45 -7.75
CA ALA A 296 2.06 15.83 -7.37
C ALA A 296 0.61 16.21 -7.74
N GLY A 297 0.13 15.79 -8.91
CA GLY A 297 -1.25 15.95 -9.34
C GLY A 297 -2.25 15.24 -8.42
N VAL A 298 -1.97 13.99 -8.06
CA VAL A 298 -2.78 13.20 -7.09
C VAL A 298 -2.87 13.94 -5.75
N TRP A 299 -1.74 14.42 -5.24
CA TRP A 299 -1.68 15.17 -3.98
C TRP A 299 -2.54 16.43 -4.00
N HIS A 300 -2.42 17.25 -5.05
CA HIS A 300 -3.21 18.48 -5.18
C HIS A 300 -4.71 18.21 -5.30
N GLN A 301 -5.10 17.18 -6.07
CA GLN A 301 -6.50 16.79 -6.19
C GLN A 301 -7.04 16.25 -4.86
N ALA A 302 -6.25 15.50 -4.09
CA ALA A 302 -6.65 15.04 -2.77
C ALA A 302 -6.90 16.21 -1.80
N GLN A 303 -6.03 17.22 -1.81
CA GLN A 303 -6.24 18.44 -1.02
C GLN A 303 -7.49 19.20 -1.44
N ALA A 304 -7.75 19.33 -2.75
CA ALA A 304 -8.94 19.97 -3.29
C ALA A 304 -10.23 19.23 -2.91
N LEU A 305 -10.19 17.89 -2.96
CA LEU A 305 -11.29 17.02 -2.57
C LEU A 305 -11.66 17.26 -1.09
N LEU A 306 -10.67 17.27 -0.18
CA LEU A 306 -10.92 17.57 1.24
C LEU A 306 -11.44 19.00 1.46
N ALA A 307 -10.89 19.98 0.74
CA ALA A 307 -11.32 21.38 0.85
C ALA A 307 -12.79 21.59 0.40
N SER A 308 -13.30 20.72 -0.50
CA SER A 308 -14.68 20.78 -0.96
C SER A 308 -15.72 20.31 0.06
N GLY A 309 -15.29 19.61 1.12
CA GLY A 309 -16.17 19.01 2.12
C GLY A 309 -17.03 17.85 1.59
N GLN A 310 -16.74 17.34 0.38
CA GLN A 310 -17.44 16.20 -0.23
C GLN A 310 -16.90 14.84 0.22
N PHE A 311 -15.83 14.83 1.01
CA PHE A 311 -15.08 13.64 1.38
C PHE A 311 -14.82 13.62 2.88
#